data_AF-A0A0G0P1J0-F1
#
_entry.id   AF-A0A0G0P1J0-F1
#
_cell.length_a   1.000
_cell.length_b   1.000
_cell.length_c   1.000
_cell.angle_alpha   90.00
_cell.angle_beta   90.00
_cell.angle_gamma   90.00
#
_symmetry.space_group_name_H-M   'P 1'
#
loop_
_entity.id
_entity.type
_entity.pdbx_description
1 polymer ?
#
loop_
_entity_poly.entity_id
_entity_poly.type
_entity_poly.pdbx_seq_one_letter_code
_entity_poly.pdbx_strand_id
1 'polypeptide(L)'
;MTVYQNQNYSAQNDSKKYVEYDLESEKKRIAEGTEEIKKELLAKWQKAYAHAQIFPNSVVSMNPALIDFLLSFENTLFYNDLAKKFALNQQQRDDLPQIVWAICKNKNWLELETLLQNTLNIDSSQANQIASAVNNQILSKANILSTTNHAVSQNNAVNLKNAPITTENQTLANAIRIYPELGEQTITTARIKILNFPEPVRPSIKNWLADYTAVLGYDKHNSVARVNFLFHSENAKLLNSNDREKLSYILKAFDEKSMVTVDKVSKKIMFSESDVKVQPLENAQAPSRLNLETRNISKTPSLNNKISFSSPQKLAYERKDIPQDQPYRITPAPQTRPQPVENRPDPRALGKNVVNLREQ
;
A
#
# COMPACT_ATOMS: atom_id res chain seq x y z
N MET A 1 -4.97 33.95 -42.05
CA MET A 1 -3.54 34.14 -42.38
C MET A 1 -2.77 32.93 -41.88
N THR A 2 -2.61 31.97 -42.77
CA THR A 2 -1.86 30.73 -42.63
C THR A 2 -0.41 30.99 -43.02
N VAL A 3 0.51 30.93 -42.05
CA VAL A 3 1.95 30.96 -42.33
C VAL A 3 2.39 29.51 -42.52
N TYR A 4 2.10 28.96 -43.70
CA TYR A 4 2.87 27.82 -44.19
C TYR A 4 4.19 28.37 -44.70
N GLN A 5 5.26 28.16 -43.94
CA GLN A 5 6.62 28.39 -44.42
C GLN A 5 6.89 27.39 -45.54
N ASN A 6 7.01 27.96 -46.74
CA ASN A 6 7.39 27.29 -47.97
C ASN A 6 8.83 26.78 -47.83
N GLN A 7 8.99 25.52 -47.41
CA GLN A 7 10.29 24.84 -47.50
C GLN A 7 10.51 24.45 -48.97
N ASN A 8 11.37 25.23 -49.64
CA ASN A 8 11.95 24.88 -50.93
C ASN A 8 12.72 23.56 -50.78
N TYR A 9 12.10 22.46 -51.22
CA TYR A 9 12.77 21.19 -51.42
C TYR A 9 13.58 21.24 -52.72
N SER A 10 14.91 21.31 -52.58
CA SER A 10 15.82 20.99 -53.68
C SER A 10 15.70 19.49 -53.98
N ALA A 11 15.17 19.17 -55.16
CA ALA A 11 15.06 17.81 -55.66
C ALA A 11 16.46 17.27 -56.01
N GLN A 12 17.14 16.66 -55.04
CA GLN A 12 18.19 15.69 -55.30
C GLN A 12 17.57 14.28 -55.21
N ASN A 13 17.86 13.48 -56.24
CA ASN A 13 17.44 12.10 -56.45
C ASN A 13 18.00 11.17 -55.36
N ASP A 14 17.52 11.30 -54.12
CA ASP A 14 17.69 10.27 -53.12
C ASP A 14 16.56 9.25 -53.29
N SER A 15 16.97 8.00 -53.52
CA SER A 15 16.12 6.83 -53.62
C SER A 15 15.01 6.89 -52.57
N LYS A 16 13.74 6.90 -53.00
CA LYS A 16 12.57 6.85 -52.13
C LYS A 16 12.64 5.61 -51.24
N LYS A 17 13.28 5.73 -50.08
CA LYS A 17 13.08 4.85 -48.95
C LYS A 17 11.62 5.03 -48.57
N TYR A 18 10.79 4.06 -48.91
CA TYR A 18 9.49 3.92 -48.28
C TYR A 18 9.75 3.79 -46.78
N VAL A 19 9.52 4.86 -46.05
CA VAL A 19 9.47 4.82 -44.59
C VAL A 19 8.21 4.02 -44.29
N GLU A 20 8.40 2.73 -43.99
CA GLU A 20 7.33 1.85 -43.54
C GLU A 20 6.74 2.46 -42.28
N TYR A 21 5.48 2.89 -42.37
CA TYR A 21 4.78 3.52 -41.25
C TYR A 21 4.47 2.45 -40.21
N ASP A 22 5.18 2.48 -39.09
CA ASP A 22 4.97 1.56 -37.98
C ASP A 22 3.71 1.97 -37.20
N LEU A 23 2.59 1.36 -37.56
CA LEU A 23 1.29 1.55 -36.93
C LEU A 23 1.31 1.20 -35.42
N GLU A 24 2.17 0.27 -34.99
CA GLU A 24 2.25 -0.11 -33.57
C GLU A 24 2.94 0.99 -32.75
N SER A 25 4.01 1.58 -33.29
CA SER A 25 4.69 2.71 -32.65
C SER A 25 3.75 3.90 -32.45
N GLU A 26 2.90 4.22 -33.43
CA GLU A 26 1.95 5.32 -33.33
C GLU A 26 0.86 5.02 -32.29
N LYS A 27 0.29 3.81 -32.30
CA LYS A 27 -0.71 3.39 -31.30
C LYS A 27 -0.15 3.50 -29.89
N LYS A 28 1.10 3.09 -29.68
CA LYS A 28 1.80 3.21 -28.40
C LYS A 28 1.96 4.67 -27.99
N ARG A 29 2.38 5.54 -28.91
CA ARG A 29 2.55 6.98 -28.66
C ARG A 29 1.23 7.66 -28.28
N ILE A 30 0.13 7.30 -28.95
CA ILE A 30 -1.22 7.80 -28.63
C ILE A 30 -1.66 7.31 -27.24
N ALA A 31 -1.43 6.04 -26.92
CA ALA A 31 -1.76 5.50 -25.61
C ALA A 31 -0.98 6.19 -24.48
N GLU A 32 0.33 6.38 -24.66
CA GLU A 32 1.19 7.10 -23.71
C GLU A 32 0.74 8.55 -23.52
N GLY A 33 0.48 9.28 -24.61
CA GLY A 33 -0.03 10.65 -24.54
C GLY A 33 -1.40 10.75 -23.86
N THR A 34 -2.26 9.74 -24.05
CA THR A 34 -3.59 9.70 -23.39
C THR A 34 -3.46 9.50 -21.88
N GLU A 35 -2.55 8.62 -21.44
CA GLU A 35 -2.28 8.41 -20.01
C GLU A 35 -1.64 9.63 -19.34
N GLU A 36 -0.76 10.34 -20.05
CA GLU A 36 -0.17 11.57 -19.55
C GLU A 36 -1.21 12.69 -19.37
N ILE A 37 -2.10 12.86 -20.36
CA ILE A 37 -3.22 13.81 -20.27
C ILE A 37 -4.17 13.45 -19.12
N LYS A 38 -4.50 12.15 -18.94
CA LYS A 38 -5.32 11.70 -17.80
C LYS A 38 -4.64 12.02 -16.47
N LYS A 39 -3.33 11.78 -16.37
CA LYS A 39 -2.56 12.07 -15.14
C LYS A 39 -2.52 13.56 -14.83
N GLU A 40 -2.33 14.41 -15.84
CA GLU A 40 -2.36 15.86 -15.68
C GLU A 40 -3.76 16.35 -15.28
N LEU A 41 -4.82 15.84 -15.92
CA LEU A 41 -6.21 16.14 -15.56
C LEU A 41 -6.53 15.69 -14.13
N LEU A 42 -6.12 14.49 -13.73
CA LEU A 42 -6.30 13.99 -12.37
C LEU A 42 -5.57 14.87 -11.36
N ALA A 43 -4.34 15.30 -11.65
CA ALA A 43 -3.59 16.20 -10.78
C ALA A 43 -4.24 17.59 -10.68
N LYS A 44 -4.71 18.15 -11.80
CA LYS A 44 -5.45 19.42 -11.82
C LYS A 44 -6.77 19.31 -11.06
N TRP A 45 -7.47 18.20 -11.22
CA TRP A 45 -8.71 17.89 -10.50
C TRP A 45 -8.44 17.78 -9.01
N GLN A 46 -7.48 16.94 -8.60
CA GLN A 46 -7.06 16.82 -7.19
C GLN A 46 -6.65 18.16 -6.62
N LYS A 47 -5.93 19.00 -7.38
CA LYS A 47 -5.54 20.35 -6.92
C LYS A 47 -6.72 21.31 -6.80
N ALA A 48 -7.63 21.31 -7.77
CA ALA A 48 -8.83 22.16 -7.75
C ALA A 48 -9.76 21.78 -6.60
N TYR A 49 -9.83 20.48 -6.29
CA TYR A 49 -10.71 19.93 -5.28
C TYR A 49 -10.01 19.59 -3.96
N ALA A 50 -8.70 19.80 -3.81
CA ALA A 50 -7.97 19.56 -2.56
C ALA A 50 -8.47 20.45 -1.41
N HIS A 51 -8.98 21.64 -1.73
CA HIS A 51 -9.53 22.59 -0.76
C HIS A 51 -11.05 22.56 -0.69
N ALA A 52 -11.71 22.02 -1.72
CA ALA A 52 -13.13 21.75 -1.65
C ALA A 52 -13.30 20.56 -0.71
N GLN A 53 -13.84 20.77 0.49
CA GLN A 53 -14.23 19.71 1.42
C GLN A 53 -15.41 18.90 0.84
N ILE A 54 -15.29 18.40 -0.40
CA ILE A 54 -16.32 17.61 -1.09
C ILE A 54 -16.50 16.28 -0.38
N PHE A 55 -15.45 15.77 0.27
CA PHE A 55 -15.47 14.50 0.96
C PHE A 55 -15.17 14.71 2.45
N PRO A 56 -16.07 14.30 3.36
CA PRO A 56 -15.83 14.41 4.80
C PRO A 56 -14.64 13.52 5.20
N ASN A 57 -13.83 13.97 6.17
CA ASN A 57 -12.62 13.28 6.68
C ASN A 57 -12.84 11.83 7.16
N SER A 58 -14.09 11.37 7.26
CA SER A 58 -14.46 10.01 7.65
C SER A 58 -14.32 8.97 6.51
N VAL A 59 -13.43 9.19 5.54
CA VAL A 59 -13.23 8.27 4.39
C VAL A 59 -12.75 6.89 4.84
N VAL A 60 -12.14 6.80 6.02
CA VAL A 60 -11.50 5.60 6.56
C VAL A 60 -12.44 4.40 6.76
N SER A 61 -13.77 4.60 6.80
CA SER A 61 -14.73 3.50 7.02
C SER A 61 -15.33 2.88 5.75
N MET A 62 -15.00 3.38 4.54
CA MET A 62 -15.55 2.87 3.28
C MET A 62 -14.60 1.88 2.57
N ASN A 63 -15.14 1.07 1.63
CA ASN A 63 -14.32 0.24 0.74
C ASN A 63 -13.34 1.16 -0.02
N PRO A 64 -12.01 0.89 -0.05
CA PRO A 64 -11.11 1.60 -0.94
C PRO A 64 -11.56 1.52 -2.41
N ALA A 65 -12.08 0.37 -2.87
CA ALA A 65 -12.59 0.23 -4.23
C ALA A 65 -13.86 1.05 -4.49
N LEU A 66 -14.69 1.26 -3.46
CA LEU A 66 -15.86 2.14 -3.56
C LEU A 66 -15.41 3.60 -3.65
N ILE A 67 -14.42 3.98 -2.85
CA ILE A 67 -13.82 5.33 -2.88
C ILE A 67 -13.23 5.59 -4.25
N ASP A 68 -12.39 4.69 -4.77
CA ASP A 68 -11.79 4.81 -6.11
C ASP A 68 -12.86 4.88 -7.20
N PHE A 69 -13.93 4.09 -7.07
CA PHE A 69 -15.05 4.16 -7.99
C PHE A 69 -15.76 5.51 -7.94
N LEU A 70 -16.14 5.99 -6.75
CA LEU A 70 -16.81 7.28 -6.58
C LEU A 70 -15.95 8.46 -7.06
N LEU A 71 -14.63 8.36 -6.90
CA LEU A 71 -13.65 9.35 -7.36
C LEU A 71 -13.22 9.17 -8.83
N SER A 72 -13.79 8.20 -9.54
CA SER A 72 -13.43 7.95 -10.93
C SER A 72 -13.78 9.13 -11.83
N PHE A 73 -12.95 9.34 -12.86
CA PHE A 73 -13.15 10.40 -13.84
C PHE A 73 -14.49 10.25 -14.58
N GLU A 74 -14.92 9.01 -14.83
CA GLU A 74 -16.22 8.69 -15.44
C GLU A 74 -17.39 9.29 -14.64
N ASN A 75 -17.38 9.15 -13.32
CA ASN A 75 -18.42 9.71 -12.46
C ASN A 75 -18.38 11.24 -12.45
N THR A 76 -17.20 11.84 -12.51
CA THR A 76 -17.07 13.30 -12.62
C THR A 76 -17.68 13.84 -13.92
N LEU A 77 -17.43 13.18 -15.05
CA LEU A 77 -18.05 13.55 -16.32
C LEU A 77 -19.56 13.39 -16.26
N PHE A 78 -20.03 12.28 -15.70
CA PHE A 78 -21.45 11.99 -15.53
C PHE A 78 -22.18 13.10 -14.74
N TYR A 79 -21.61 13.57 -13.62
CA TYR A 79 -22.21 14.68 -12.86
C TYR A 79 -22.27 15.98 -13.67
N ASN A 80 -21.25 16.27 -14.48
CA ASN A 80 -21.24 17.45 -15.35
C ASN A 80 -22.32 17.38 -16.43
N ASP A 81 -22.51 16.20 -17.03
CA ASP A 81 -23.51 15.99 -18.06
C ASP A 81 -24.93 16.06 -17.48
N LEU A 82 -25.14 15.52 -16.28
CA LEU A 82 -26.38 15.71 -15.53
C LEU A 82 -26.65 17.19 -15.25
N ALA A 83 -25.66 17.91 -14.71
CA ALA A 83 -25.81 19.32 -14.40
C ALA A 83 -26.20 20.15 -15.65
N LYS A 84 -25.56 19.89 -16.80
CA LYS A 84 -25.92 20.52 -18.07
C LYS A 84 -27.33 20.15 -18.52
N LYS A 85 -27.69 18.86 -18.46
CA LYS A 85 -28.98 18.34 -18.92
C LYS A 85 -30.15 18.95 -18.15
N PHE A 86 -29.99 19.18 -16.85
CA PHE A 86 -31.02 19.73 -15.98
C PHE A 86 -30.84 21.22 -15.67
N ALA A 87 -29.94 21.91 -16.38
CA ALA A 87 -29.63 23.33 -16.20
C ALA A 87 -29.31 23.70 -14.73
N LEU A 88 -28.60 22.82 -14.03
CA LEU A 88 -28.18 23.06 -12.65
C LEU A 88 -27.13 24.18 -12.61
N ASN A 89 -27.21 25.02 -11.58
CA ASN A 89 -26.19 26.04 -11.33
C ASN A 89 -24.90 25.40 -10.80
N GLN A 90 -23.83 26.19 -10.71
CA GLN A 90 -22.52 25.68 -10.32
C GLN A 90 -22.52 25.09 -8.90
N GLN A 91 -23.24 25.69 -7.95
CA GLN A 91 -23.35 25.16 -6.58
C GLN A 91 -24.05 23.79 -6.56
N GLN A 92 -25.21 23.67 -7.22
CA GLN A 92 -25.97 22.42 -7.32
C GLN A 92 -25.16 21.30 -7.99
N ARG A 93 -24.36 21.64 -9.00
CA ARG A 93 -23.43 20.72 -9.65
C ARG A 93 -22.37 20.20 -8.68
N ASP A 94 -21.85 21.07 -7.81
CA ASP A 94 -20.82 20.72 -6.83
C ASP A 94 -21.41 19.94 -5.63
N ASP A 95 -22.71 20.08 -5.36
CA ASP A 95 -23.43 19.36 -4.31
C ASP A 95 -23.82 17.92 -4.73
N LEU A 96 -24.00 17.65 -6.04
CA LEU A 96 -24.37 16.32 -6.55
C LEU A 96 -23.45 15.18 -6.05
N PRO A 97 -22.11 15.27 -6.17
CA PRO A 97 -21.21 14.25 -5.64
C PRO A 97 -21.33 14.06 -4.13
N GLN A 98 -21.61 15.14 -3.38
CA GLN A 98 -21.75 15.10 -1.92
C GLN A 98 -23.00 14.33 -1.50
N ILE A 99 -24.12 14.54 -2.20
CA ILE A 99 -25.38 13.81 -1.97
C ILE A 99 -25.17 12.31 -2.22
N VAL A 100 -24.53 11.95 -3.35
CA VAL A 100 -24.23 10.55 -3.67
C VAL A 100 -23.32 9.92 -2.62
N TRP A 101 -22.31 10.65 -2.16
CA TRP A 101 -21.42 10.21 -1.11
C TRP A 101 -22.16 9.96 0.21
N ALA A 102 -23.04 10.88 0.62
CA ALA A 102 -23.84 10.76 1.83
C ALA A 102 -24.73 9.50 1.80
N ILE A 103 -25.37 9.23 0.66
CA ILE A 103 -26.16 8.02 0.44
C ILE A 103 -25.29 6.77 0.57
N CYS A 104 -24.12 6.74 -0.07
CA CYS A 104 -23.21 5.59 0.01
C CYS A 104 -22.68 5.36 1.44
N LYS A 105 -22.47 6.44 2.20
CA LYS A 105 -22.01 6.39 3.59
C LYS A 105 -23.05 5.79 4.52
N ASN A 106 -24.29 6.26 4.40
CA ASN A 106 -25.38 5.85 5.28
C ASN A 106 -26.08 4.58 4.80
N LYS A 107 -25.84 4.16 3.56
CA LYS A 107 -26.52 3.04 2.87
C LYS A 107 -28.04 3.23 2.74
N ASN A 108 -28.50 4.48 2.75
CA ASN A 108 -29.91 4.86 2.66
C ASN A 108 -30.33 5.10 1.21
N TRP A 109 -30.31 4.06 0.36
CA TRP A 109 -30.55 4.21 -1.09
C TRP A 109 -31.91 4.82 -1.46
N LEU A 110 -32.92 4.67 -0.59
CA LEU A 110 -34.28 5.17 -0.80
C LEU A 110 -34.42 6.68 -0.55
N GLU A 111 -33.48 7.31 0.16
CA GLU A 111 -33.55 8.73 0.53
C GLU A 111 -32.98 9.67 -0.54
N LEU A 112 -32.50 9.13 -1.67
CA LEU A 112 -31.82 9.91 -2.70
C LEU A 112 -32.69 11.04 -3.26
N GLU A 113 -33.95 10.75 -3.60
CA GLU A 113 -34.87 11.73 -4.19
C GLU A 113 -35.15 12.87 -3.20
N THR A 114 -35.43 12.55 -1.94
CA THR A 114 -35.68 13.53 -0.88
C THR A 114 -34.45 14.40 -0.61
N LEU A 115 -33.25 13.81 -0.59
CA LEU A 115 -32.00 14.58 -0.43
C LEU A 115 -31.73 15.49 -1.63
N LEU A 116 -31.98 15.04 -2.85
CA LEU A 116 -31.84 15.86 -4.05
C LEU A 116 -32.80 17.05 -4.03
N GLN A 117 -34.07 16.82 -3.69
CA GLN A 117 -35.08 17.87 -3.62
C GLN A 117 -34.72 18.92 -2.57
N ASN A 118 -34.34 18.49 -1.36
CA ASN A 118 -34.03 19.38 -0.26
C ASN A 118 -32.71 20.16 -0.47
N THR A 119 -31.68 19.50 -1.00
CA THR A 119 -30.34 20.10 -1.12
C THR A 119 -30.25 20.99 -2.36
N LEU A 120 -30.83 20.56 -3.48
CA LEU A 120 -30.73 21.30 -4.74
C LEU A 120 -31.89 22.29 -4.94
N ASN A 121 -32.95 22.23 -4.12
CA ASN A 121 -34.16 23.07 -4.28
C ASN A 121 -34.76 22.97 -5.70
N ILE A 122 -34.93 21.74 -6.18
CA ILE A 122 -35.49 21.41 -7.50
C ILE A 122 -36.88 20.80 -7.38
N ASP A 123 -37.64 20.82 -8.48
CA ASP A 123 -38.95 20.17 -8.55
C ASP A 123 -38.85 18.64 -8.36
N SER A 124 -39.88 18.03 -7.77
CA SER A 124 -39.92 16.58 -7.51
C SER A 124 -39.76 15.74 -8.80
N SER A 125 -40.35 16.18 -9.92
CA SER A 125 -40.18 15.53 -11.22
C SER A 125 -38.72 15.54 -11.69
N GLN A 126 -38.02 16.67 -11.53
CA GLN A 126 -36.60 16.76 -11.87
C GLN A 126 -35.75 15.91 -10.91
N ALA A 127 -36.04 15.95 -9.61
CA ALA A 127 -35.35 15.15 -8.60
C ALA A 127 -35.46 13.65 -8.91
N ASN A 128 -36.65 13.17 -9.28
CA ASN A 128 -36.87 11.78 -9.67
C ASN A 128 -36.06 11.37 -10.92
N GLN A 129 -36.04 12.22 -11.95
CA GLN A 129 -35.26 11.94 -13.15
C GLN A 129 -33.75 11.89 -12.88
N ILE A 130 -33.24 12.79 -12.05
CA ILE A 130 -31.83 12.80 -11.61
C ILE A 130 -31.55 11.55 -10.76
N ALA A 131 -32.41 11.24 -9.81
CA ALA A 131 -32.30 10.07 -8.94
C ALA A 131 -32.22 8.77 -9.76
N SER A 132 -33.10 8.60 -10.74
CA SER A 132 -33.10 7.45 -11.65
C SER A 132 -31.79 7.32 -12.43
N ALA A 133 -31.29 8.42 -13.00
CA ALA A 133 -30.03 8.42 -13.73
C ALA A 133 -28.83 8.06 -12.83
N VAL A 134 -28.75 8.68 -11.64
CA VAL A 134 -27.71 8.42 -10.64
C VAL A 134 -27.77 6.98 -10.14
N ASN A 135 -28.97 6.44 -9.92
CA ASN A 135 -29.15 5.07 -9.46
C ASN A 135 -28.65 4.05 -10.51
N ASN A 136 -29.00 4.27 -11.77
CA ASN A 136 -28.61 3.39 -12.87
C ASN A 136 -27.08 3.37 -13.07
N GLN A 137 -26.43 4.53 -13.05
CA GLN A 137 -25.01 4.65 -13.38
C GLN A 137 -24.07 4.44 -12.19
N ILE A 138 -24.45 4.94 -11.01
CA ILE A 138 -23.55 5.02 -9.85
C ILE A 138 -24.01 4.11 -8.72
N LEU A 139 -25.24 4.27 -8.22
CA LEU A 139 -25.62 3.59 -6.98
C LEU A 139 -25.73 2.07 -7.13
N SER A 140 -26.15 1.57 -8.28
CA SER A 140 -26.16 0.12 -8.58
C SER A 140 -24.78 -0.51 -8.36
N LYS A 141 -23.73 0.08 -8.94
CA LYS A 141 -22.33 -0.34 -8.82
C LYS A 141 -21.76 -0.04 -7.45
N ALA A 142 -22.11 1.10 -6.85
CA ALA A 142 -21.70 1.46 -5.49
C ALA A 142 -22.23 0.46 -4.46
N ASN A 143 -23.48 0.02 -4.60
CA ASN A 143 -24.10 -0.97 -3.72
C ASN A 143 -23.35 -2.31 -3.82
N ILE A 144 -23.04 -2.77 -5.04
CA ILE A 144 -22.21 -3.96 -5.26
C ILE A 144 -20.84 -3.80 -4.58
N LEU A 145 -20.13 -2.69 -4.79
CA LEU A 145 -18.82 -2.46 -4.19
C LEU A 145 -18.87 -2.33 -2.66
N SER A 146 -19.94 -1.75 -2.12
CA SER A 146 -20.13 -1.58 -0.68
C SER A 146 -20.36 -2.91 0.04
N THR A 147 -21.11 -3.82 -0.58
CA THR A 147 -21.41 -5.18 -0.07
C THR A 147 -20.25 -6.13 -0.28
N THR A 148 -19.42 -5.85 -1.28
CA THR A 148 -18.26 -6.66 -1.67
C THR A 148 -17.10 -6.65 -0.64
N ASN A 149 -17.17 -5.81 0.39
CA ASN A 149 -16.12 -5.57 1.38
C ASN A 149 -15.66 -6.74 2.26
N HIS A 150 -16.31 -7.90 2.24
CA HIS A 150 -15.79 -9.09 2.94
C HIS A 150 -15.43 -10.26 2.02
N ALA A 151 -15.65 -10.13 0.71
CA ALA A 151 -15.52 -11.27 -0.19
C ALA A 151 -14.46 -11.07 -1.28
N VAL A 152 -14.04 -9.86 -1.65
CA VAL A 152 -13.15 -9.67 -2.83
C VAL A 152 -11.64 -9.82 -2.58
N SER A 153 -11.18 -10.01 -1.33
CA SER A 153 -9.90 -10.71 -1.14
C SER A 153 -10.02 -12.24 -1.31
N GLN A 154 -11.24 -12.77 -1.51
CA GLN A 154 -11.53 -14.18 -1.82
C GLN A 154 -12.24 -14.41 -3.17
N ASN A 155 -12.78 -13.40 -3.87
CA ASN A 155 -13.71 -13.65 -4.98
C ASN A 155 -13.09 -13.75 -6.38
N ASN A 156 -11.80 -13.43 -6.56
CA ASN A 156 -11.07 -14.01 -7.70
C ASN A 156 -10.80 -15.52 -7.51
N ALA A 157 -11.17 -16.10 -6.36
CA ALA A 157 -11.26 -17.55 -6.18
C ALA A 157 -12.69 -18.10 -6.28
N VAL A 158 -13.76 -17.28 -6.31
CA VAL A 158 -15.14 -17.82 -6.26
C VAL A 158 -15.69 -18.27 -7.60
N ASN A 159 -15.17 -17.78 -8.73
CA ASN A 159 -15.42 -18.45 -10.02
C ASN A 159 -14.51 -19.68 -10.27
N LEU A 160 -13.68 -20.06 -9.28
CA LEU A 160 -12.99 -21.34 -9.21
C LEU A 160 -13.46 -22.24 -8.05
N LYS A 161 -14.41 -21.82 -7.20
CA LYS A 161 -14.83 -22.59 -6.01
C LYS A 161 -15.61 -23.89 -6.32
N ASN A 162 -15.95 -24.14 -7.59
CA ASN A 162 -16.51 -25.42 -8.02
C ASN A 162 -15.51 -26.28 -8.81
N ALA A 163 -14.29 -25.80 -9.05
CA ALA A 163 -13.23 -26.67 -9.51
C ALA A 163 -12.71 -27.47 -8.30
N PRO A 164 -12.54 -28.80 -8.41
CA PRO A 164 -11.99 -29.60 -7.32
C PRO A 164 -10.61 -29.04 -6.95
N ILE A 165 -10.51 -28.48 -5.73
CA ILE A 165 -9.25 -27.94 -5.20
C ILE A 165 -8.28 -29.11 -5.14
N THR A 166 -7.35 -29.14 -6.08
CA THR A 166 -6.35 -30.20 -6.15
C THR A 166 -5.18 -29.77 -5.30
N THR A 167 -5.19 -30.21 -4.04
CA THR A 167 -4.09 -29.97 -3.09
C THR A 167 -3.06 -31.08 -3.14
N GLU A 168 -1.79 -30.75 -2.94
CA GLU A 168 -0.71 -31.72 -2.76
C GLU A 168 0.15 -31.37 -1.55
N ASN A 169 0.53 -32.39 -0.79
CA ASN A 169 1.41 -32.25 0.37
C ASN A 169 2.84 -32.58 -0.04
N GLN A 170 3.74 -31.63 0.12
CA GLN A 170 5.14 -31.78 -0.25
C GLN A 170 6.05 -30.93 0.64
N THR A 171 7.35 -31.24 0.71
CA THR A 171 8.29 -30.42 1.46
C THR A 171 8.42 -29.03 0.85
N LEU A 172 8.65 -28.00 1.67
CA LEU A 172 8.76 -26.61 1.20
C LEU A 172 9.81 -26.44 0.09
N ALA A 173 10.97 -27.09 0.23
CA ALA A 173 12.03 -27.03 -0.77
C ALA A 173 11.61 -27.64 -2.11
N ASN A 174 10.94 -28.80 -2.10
CA ASN A 174 10.43 -29.41 -3.33
C ASN A 174 9.30 -28.57 -3.95
N ALA A 175 8.44 -28.00 -3.10
CA ALA A 175 7.36 -27.13 -3.54
C ALA A 175 7.87 -25.90 -4.29
N ILE A 176 8.87 -25.20 -3.74
CA ILE A 176 9.48 -24.02 -4.39
C ILE A 176 10.20 -24.41 -5.69
N ARG A 177 10.77 -25.63 -5.77
CA ARG A 177 11.40 -26.13 -6.99
C ARG A 177 10.39 -26.41 -8.11
N ILE A 178 9.26 -27.01 -7.77
CA ILE A 178 8.20 -27.35 -8.74
C ILE A 178 7.37 -26.10 -9.13
N TYR A 179 7.13 -25.22 -8.16
CA TYR A 179 6.34 -23.99 -8.31
C TYR A 179 7.17 -22.77 -7.86
N PRO A 180 8.05 -22.22 -8.72
CA PRO A 180 8.92 -21.09 -8.37
C PRO A 180 8.18 -19.85 -7.85
N GLU A 181 6.92 -19.66 -8.26
CA GLU A 181 6.04 -18.58 -7.84
C GLU A 181 5.72 -18.63 -6.33
N LEU A 182 5.81 -19.80 -5.70
CA LEU A 182 5.68 -19.94 -4.26
C LEU A 182 6.75 -19.15 -3.52
N GLY A 183 7.97 -19.10 -4.05
CA GLY A 183 9.03 -18.30 -3.45
C GLY A 183 8.72 -16.81 -3.40
N GLU A 184 7.89 -16.32 -4.33
CA GLU A 184 7.43 -14.93 -4.43
C GLU A 184 6.10 -14.68 -3.70
N GLN A 185 5.49 -15.72 -3.12
CA GLN A 185 4.26 -15.61 -2.35
C GLN A 185 4.50 -14.69 -1.14
N THR A 186 3.69 -13.65 -1.05
CA THR A 186 3.73 -12.71 0.07
C THR A 186 3.06 -13.34 1.29
N ILE A 187 3.79 -13.47 2.39
CA ILE A 187 3.28 -14.14 3.60
C ILE A 187 2.97 -13.18 4.75
N THR A 188 3.58 -11.99 4.76
CA THR A 188 3.35 -10.95 5.78
C THR A 188 3.07 -9.60 5.13
N THR A 189 2.59 -8.63 5.93
CA THR A 189 2.20 -7.29 5.45
C THR A 189 3.38 -6.31 5.41
N ALA A 190 4.28 -6.36 6.40
CA ALA A 190 5.41 -5.44 6.52
C ALA A 190 6.57 -5.81 5.60
N ARG A 191 7.24 -4.81 5.00
CA ARG A 191 8.45 -5.00 4.17
C ARG A 191 9.64 -5.46 5.03
N ILE A 192 10.57 -6.19 4.41
CA ILE A 192 11.73 -6.80 5.08
C ILE A 192 12.98 -5.99 4.75
N LYS A 193 13.79 -5.67 5.75
CA LYS A 193 15.12 -5.09 5.57
C LYS A 193 16.15 -6.21 5.54
N ILE A 194 16.68 -6.53 4.34
CA ILE A 194 17.71 -7.56 4.15
C ILE A 194 19.08 -6.90 4.04
N LEU A 195 20.10 -7.54 4.59
CA LEU A 195 21.50 -7.12 4.44
C LEU A 195 21.88 -7.01 2.96
N ASN A 196 22.60 -5.95 2.58
CA ASN A 196 23.04 -5.63 1.22
C ASN A 196 21.97 -5.08 0.26
N PHE A 197 20.72 -4.91 0.70
CA PHE A 197 19.71 -4.18 -0.08
C PHE A 197 19.55 -2.76 0.47
N PRO A 198 19.61 -1.72 -0.38
CA PRO A 198 19.48 -0.33 0.07
C PRO A 198 18.05 0.02 0.50
N GLU A 199 17.05 -0.66 -0.07
CA GLU A 199 15.63 -0.44 0.22
C GLU A 199 14.96 -1.69 0.80
N PRO A 200 13.96 -1.54 1.69
CA PRO A 200 13.16 -2.66 2.18
C PRO A 200 12.48 -3.41 1.05
N VAL A 201 12.68 -4.73 1.03
CA VAL A 201 12.19 -5.63 -0.01
C VAL A 201 10.79 -6.16 0.30
N ARG A 202 10.17 -6.76 -0.73
CA ARG A 202 8.85 -7.39 -0.62
C ARG A 202 8.86 -8.57 0.38
N PRO A 203 7.83 -8.75 1.21
CA PRO A 203 7.75 -9.84 2.19
C PRO A 203 7.40 -11.22 1.61
N SER A 204 8.22 -11.70 0.68
CA SER A 204 8.07 -13.03 0.06
C SER A 204 8.69 -14.15 0.90
N ILE A 205 8.29 -15.40 0.63
CA ILE A 205 8.88 -16.58 1.29
C ILE A 205 10.40 -16.61 1.13
N LYS A 206 10.93 -16.40 -0.07
CA LYS A 206 12.39 -16.38 -0.31
C LYS A 206 13.09 -15.30 0.49
N ASN A 207 12.51 -14.10 0.55
CA ASN A 207 13.10 -12.97 1.26
C ASN A 207 13.09 -13.20 2.79
N TRP A 208 12.04 -13.81 3.33
CA TRP A 208 11.99 -14.21 4.75
C TRP A 208 13.00 -15.32 5.06
N LEU A 209 13.15 -16.31 4.19
CA LEU A 209 14.16 -17.35 4.38
C LEU A 209 15.58 -16.80 4.27
N ALA A 210 15.82 -15.84 3.38
CA ALA A 210 17.11 -15.16 3.25
C ALA A 210 17.45 -14.33 4.49
N ASP A 211 16.48 -13.59 5.04
CA ASP A 211 16.66 -12.86 6.31
C ASP A 211 16.94 -13.83 7.47
N TYR A 212 16.18 -14.92 7.56
CA TYR A 212 16.34 -15.94 8.58
C TYR A 212 17.73 -16.59 8.56
N THR A 213 18.20 -17.02 7.39
CA THR A 213 19.53 -17.62 7.25
C THR A 213 20.67 -16.61 7.35
N ALA A 214 20.45 -15.33 7.02
CA ALA A 214 21.43 -14.28 7.26
C ALA A 214 21.65 -14.02 8.76
N VAL A 215 20.59 -14.16 9.57
CA VAL A 215 20.66 -13.94 11.04
C VAL A 215 21.16 -15.18 11.78
N LEU A 216 20.70 -16.38 11.43
CA LEU A 216 21.00 -17.62 12.17
C LEU A 216 21.98 -18.58 11.47
N GLY A 217 22.35 -18.33 10.21
CA GLY A 217 23.15 -19.23 9.39
C GLY A 217 22.30 -20.26 8.61
N TYR A 218 22.97 -21.15 7.88
CA TYR A 218 22.34 -22.19 7.03
C TYR A 218 22.10 -23.52 7.76
N ASP A 219 22.51 -23.63 9.02
CA ASP A 219 22.35 -24.86 9.81
C ASP A 219 20.88 -25.09 10.21
N LYS A 220 20.57 -26.30 10.67
CA LYS A 220 19.24 -26.60 11.21
C LYS A 220 19.07 -25.91 12.55
N HIS A 221 18.00 -25.12 12.69
CA HIS A 221 17.69 -24.43 13.94
C HIS A 221 16.64 -25.19 14.74
N ASN A 222 16.77 -25.15 16.08
CA ASN A 222 15.76 -25.71 16.98
C ASN A 222 14.58 -24.74 17.16
N SER A 223 13.51 -25.23 17.80
CA SER A 223 12.31 -24.42 18.06
C SER A 223 12.61 -23.14 18.85
N VAL A 224 13.58 -23.19 19.78
CA VAL A 224 13.97 -22.04 20.61
C VAL A 224 14.60 -20.94 19.77
N ALA A 225 15.54 -21.27 18.88
CA ALA A 225 16.18 -20.33 17.98
C ALA A 225 15.17 -19.67 17.02
N ARG A 226 14.23 -20.47 16.51
CA ARG A 226 13.13 -19.98 15.66
C ARG A 226 12.22 -18.99 16.40
N VAL A 227 11.81 -19.33 17.63
CA VAL A 227 11.02 -18.43 18.48
C VAL A 227 11.82 -17.15 18.78
N ASN A 228 13.10 -17.28 19.11
CA ASN A 228 13.96 -16.12 19.36
C ASN A 228 14.01 -15.17 18.16
N PHE A 229 14.16 -15.71 16.94
CA PHE A 229 14.10 -14.93 15.71
C PHE A 229 12.75 -14.22 15.54
N LEU A 230 11.63 -14.93 15.71
CA LEU A 230 10.27 -14.38 15.51
C LEU A 230 9.92 -13.21 16.45
N PHE A 231 10.53 -13.14 17.63
CA PHE A 231 10.25 -12.12 18.63
C PHE A 231 11.33 -11.04 18.75
N HIS A 232 12.59 -11.34 18.42
CA HIS A 232 13.70 -10.41 18.65
C HIS A 232 14.38 -9.91 17.37
N SER A 233 14.11 -10.46 16.19
CA SER A 233 14.69 -9.94 14.95
C SER A 233 14.11 -8.57 14.58
N GLU A 234 14.91 -7.73 13.91
CA GLU A 234 14.48 -6.38 13.54
C GLU A 234 13.22 -6.38 12.67
N ASN A 235 13.11 -7.35 11.76
CA ASN A 235 11.99 -7.48 10.84
C ASN A 235 10.78 -8.17 11.51
N ALA A 236 10.97 -9.25 12.27
CA ALA A 236 9.87 -10.05 12.80
C ALA A 236 9.18 -9.42 14.03
N LYS A 237 9.90 -8.58 14.80
CA LYS A 237 9.32 -7.88 15.96
C LYS A 237 8.18 -6.93 15.59
N LEU A 238 8.16 -6.44 14.34
CA LEU A 238 7.13 -5.53 13.82
C LEU A 238 5.88 -6.25 13.30
N LEU A 239 5.89 -7.59 13.26
CA LEU A 239 4.78 -8.37 12.72
C LEU A 239 3.60 -8.46 13.70
N ASN A 240 2.39 -8.46 13.13
CA ASN A 240 1.18 -8.81 13.86
C ASN A 240 1.17 -10.33 14.18
N SER A 241 0.26 -10.76 15.06
CA SER A 241 0.19 -12.16 15.51
C SER A 241 -0.02 -13.15 14.35
N ASN A 242 -0.94 -12.84 13.43
CA ASN A 242 -1.29 -13.71 12.30
C ASN A 242 -0.12 -13.89 11.32
N ASP A 243 0.56 -12.80 10.98
CA ASP A 243 1.73 -12.79 10.11
C ASP A 243 2.90 -13.56 10.76
N ARG A 244 3.10 -13.41 12.07
CA ARG A 244 4.11 -14.16 12.83
C ARG A 244 3.81 -15.66 12.81
N GLU A 245 2.54 -16.04 12.87
CA GLU A 245 2.10 -17.43 12.85
C GLU A 245 2.34 -18.09 11.49
N LYS A 246 1.98 -17.40 10.40
CA LYS A 246 2.31 -17.83 9.03
C LYS A 246 3.81 -17.98 8.82
N LEU A 247 4.59 -16.99 9.30
CA LEU A 247 6.05 -17.06 9.22
C LEU A 247 6.59 -18.24 10.04
N SER A 248 6.09 -18.46 11.25
CA SER A 248 6.46 -19.61 12.09
C SER A 248 6.22 -20.94 11.39
N TYR A 249 5.07 -21.10 10.72
CA TYR A 249 4.76 -22.29 9.92
C TYR A 249 5.76 -22.51 8.78
N ILE A 250 6.12 -21.46 8.04
CA ILE A 250 7.10 -21.54 6.95
C ILE A 250 8.50 -21.89 7.47
N LEU A 251 8.95 -21.23 8.54
CA LEU A 251 10.26 -21.51 9.15
C LEU A 251 10.33 -22.94 9.71
N LYS A 252 9.23 -23.43 10.30
CA LYS A 252 9.10 -24.82 10.73
C LYS A 252 9.27 -25.79 9.57
N ALA A 253 8.56 -25.56 8.46
CA ALA A 253 8.66 -26.39 7.28
C ALA A 253 10.04 -26.36 6.63
N PHE A 254 10.76 -25.24 6.75
CA PHE A 254 12.14 -25.10 6.28
C PHE A 254 13.12 -25.95 7.09
N ASP A 255 13.15 -25.79 8.42
CA ASP A 255 14.11 -26.49 9.30
C ASP A 255 13.83 -28.00 9.42
N GLU A 256 12.57 -28.34 9.66
CA GLU A 256 12.12 -29.70 9.97
C GLU A 256 11.78 -30.51 8.70
N LYS A 257 11.81 -29.86 7.54
CA LYS A 257 11.35 -30.43 6.26
C LYS A 257 9.92 -30.96 6.33
N SER A 258 9.06 -30.33 7.15
CA SER A 258 7.66 -30.73 7.27
C SER A 258 6.91 -30.49 5.95
N MET A 259 5.86 -31.28 5.72
CA MET A 259 5.03 -31.15 4.53
C MET A 259 4.21 -29.86 4.61
N VAL A 260 4.12 -29.15 3.48
CA VAL A 260 3.24 -28.01 3.27
C VAL A 260 2.17 -28.38 2.24
N THR A 261 0.95 -27.91 2.47
CA THR A 261 -0.16 -28.12 1.55
C THR A 261 -0.15 -27.02 0.49
N VAL A 262 0.04 -27.41 -0.76
CA VAL A 262 0.09 -26.51 -1.92
C VAL A 262 -1.15 -26.72 -2.76
N ASP A 263 -1.81 -25.62 -3.12
CA ASP A 263 -2.84 -25.61 -4.15
C ASP A 263 -2.16 -25.62 -5.53
N LYS A 264 -2.37 -26.68 -6.31
CA LYS A 264 -1.78 -26.84 -7.65
C LYS A 264 -2.24 -25.77 -8.63
N VAL A 265 -3.46 -25.27 -8.45
CA VAL A 265 -4.09 -24.33 -9.38
C VAL A 265 -3.61 -22.92 -9.10
N SER A 266 -3.73 -22.47 -7.85
CA SER A 266 -3.29 -21.12 -7.48
C SER A 266 -1.77 -21.01 -7.29
N LYS A 267 -1.06 -22.14 -7.21
CA LYS A 267 0.38 -22.23 -6.92
C LYS A 267 0.73 -21.46 -5.64
N LYS A 268 -0.06 -21.66 -4.59
CA LYS A 268 0.11 -21.02 -3.28
C LYS A 268 0.09 -22.06 -2.15
N ILE A 269 0.86 -21.78 -1.10
CA ILE A 269 0.76 -22.51 0.16
C ILE A 269 -0.55 -22.10 0.83
N MET A 270 -1.31 -23.10 1.23
CA MET A 270 -2.55 -22.96 2.01
C MET A 270 -2.20 -23.01 3.49
N PHE A 271 -2.63 -21.99 4.25
CA PHE A 271 -2.46 -21.95 5.70
C PHE A 271 -3.78 -22.41 6.34
N SER A 272 -3.83 -23.62 6.87
CA SER A 272 -5.01 -24.11 7.59
C SER A 272 -5.04 -23.50 8.99
N GLU A 273 -6.21 -23.09 9.47
CA GLU A 273 -6.38 -22.58 10.86
C GLU A 273 -5.94 -23.60 11.92
N SER A 274 -5.99 -24.91 11.59
CA SER A 274 -5.53 -26.00 12.45
C SER A 274 -4.01 -26.10 12.55
N ASP A 275 -3.28 -25.75 11.49
CA ASP A 275 -1.81 -25.86 11.43
C ASP A 275 -1.12 -24.67 12.08
N VAL A 276 -1.90 -23.61 12.26
CA VAL A 276 -1.48 -22.27 12.67
C VAL A 276 -1.48 -22.18 14.20
N LYS A 277 -2.42 -22.84 14.90
CA LYS A 277 -2.45 -22.92 16.38
C LYS A 277 -1.13 -23.44 16.96
N VAL A 278 -0.26 -22.50 17.32
CA VAL A 278 0.89 -22.73 18.18
C VAL A 278 0.32 -23.28 19.47
N GLN A 279 0.52 -24.58 19.73
CA GLN A 279 0.19 -25.15 21.03
C GLN A 279 0.89 -24.28 22.08
N PRO A 280 0.14 -23.64 22.99
CA PRO A 280 0.75 -22.95 24.11
C PRO A 280 1.70 -23.95 24.78
N LEU A 281 2.97 -23.57 24.96
CA LEU A 281 3.90 -24.32 25.80
C LEU A 281 3.38 -24.25 27.25
N GLU A 282 2.36 -25.03 27.58
CA GLU A 282 1.79 -25.08 28.93
C GLU A 282 2.43 -26.18 29.79
N ASN A 283 3.42 -26.91 29.26
CA ASN A 283 4.10 -27.98 29.99
C ASN A 283 5.63 -27.85 30.06
N ALA A 284 6.16 -26.62 30.08
CA ALA A 284 7.46 -26.41 30.71
C ALA A 284 7.23 -26.35 32.23
N GLN A 285 7.14 -27.52 32.87
CA GLN A 285 7.27 -27.63 34.31
C GLN A 285 8.54 -26.87 34.70
N ALA A 286 8.37 -25.77 35.44
CA ALA A 286 9.48 -25.10 36.10
C ALA A 286 10.30 -26.17 36.83
N PRO A 287 11.64 -26.20 36.69
CA PRO A 287 12.45 -27.19 37.38
C PRO A 287 12.12 -27.10 38.86
N SER A 288 11.55 -28.20 39.37
CA SER A 288 11.27 -28.41 40.79
C SER A 288 12.48 -27.96 41.58
N ARG A 289 12.29 -26.90 42.38
CA ARG A 289 13.26 -26.49 43.38
C ARG A 289 13.63 -27.74 44.19
N LEU A 290 14.90 -28.12 44.13
CA LEU A 290 15.48 -29.09 45.05
C LEU A 290 15.09 -28.67 46.47
N ASN A 291 14.36 -29.56 47.13
CA ASN A 291 14.08 -29.54 48.56
C ASN A 291 15.38 -29.28 49.33
N LEU A 292 15.50 -28.11 49.95
CA LEU A 292 16.31 -27.96 51.15
C LEU A 292 15.38 -28.21 52.34
N GLU A 293 15.67 -29.27 53.07
CA GLU A 293 15.00 -29.65 54.32
C GLU A 293 14.99 -28.49 55.32
N THR A 294 13.80 -28.01 55.64
CA THR A 294 13.57 -27.09 56.73
C THR A 294 13.62 -27.86 58.05
N ARG A 295 14.76 -27.85 58.74
CA ARG A 295 14.82 -28.19 60.17
C ARG A 295 14.12 -27.11 60.98
N ASN A 296 13.08 -27.52 61.71
CA ASN A 296 12.44 -26.79 62.80
C ASN A 296 13.46 -26.35 63.85
N ILE A 297 13.64 -25.04 64.03
CA ILE A 297 14.13 -24.46 65.29
C ILE A 297 13.24 -23.27 65.65
N SER A 298 12.88 -23.26 66.92
CA SER A 298 11.82 -22.50 67.57
C SER A 298 12.22 -21.05 67.90
N LYS A 299 11.19 -20.20 68.05
CA LYS A 299 11.05 -19.04 68.96
C LYS A 299 12.04 -17.84 68.84
N THR A 300 11.49 -16.72 68.34
CA THR A 300 11.56 -15.29 68.80
C THR A 300 12.80 -14.78 69.55
N PRO A 301 13.29 -13.52 69.32
CA PRO A 301 12.44 -12.32 69.26
C PRO A 301 12.82 -11.23 68.24
N SER A 302 11.93 -10.24 68.17
CA SER A 302 11.95 -9.05 67.33
C SER A 302 13.26 -8.25 67.36
N LEU A 303 13.71 -7.81 66.20
CA LEU A 303 14.57 -6.64 66.04
C LEU A 303 14.21 -5.91 64.74
N ASN A 304 13.86 -4.63 64.91
CA ASN A 304 13.71 -3.62 63.86
C ASN A 304 14.89 -3.65 62.90
N ASN A 305 14.67 -4.03 61.64
CA ASN A 305 15.60 -3.72 60.56
C ASN A 305 14.88 -2.94 59.46
N LYS A 306 15.15 -1.63 59.44
CA LYS A 306 14.98 -0.74 58.30
C LYS A 306 15.63 -1.41 57.08
N ILE A 307 14.83 -1.70 56.07
CA ILE A 307 15.33 -2.08 54.76
C ILE A 307 15.93 -0.81 54.14
N SER A 308 17.23 -0.63 54.32
CA SER A 308 18.02 0.34 53.58
C SER A 308 18.24 -0.21 52.17
N PHE A 309 17.61 0.43 51.18
CA PHE A 309 17.86 0.17 49.77
C PHE A 309 19.31 0.57 49.46
N SER A 310 20.20 -0.42 49.36
CA SER A 310 21.57 -0.22 48.88
C SER A 310 21.52 0.27 47.44
N SER A 311 22.25 1.34 47.21
CA SER A 311 22.34 2.16 45.99
C SER A 311 22.59 1.37 44.69
N PRO A 312 22.28 1.97 43.52
CA PRO A 312 22.56 1.36 42.22
C PRO A 312 24.06 1.14 42.05
N GLN A 313 24.46 -0.07 41.68
CA GLN A 313 25.81 -0.36 41.21
C GLN A 313 26.10 0.51 39.98
N LYS A 314 26.96 1.52 40.17
CA LYS A 314 27.60 2.27 39.07
C LYS A 314 28.48 1.31 38.26
N LEU A 315 28.20 1.23 36.97
CA LEU A 315 28.97 0.48 35.99
C LEU A 315 30.36 1.14 35.78
N ALA A 316 31.39 0.31 35.63
CA ALA A 316 32.81 0.68 35.63
C ALA A 316 33.30 1.46 34.38
N TYR A 317 32.41 2.02 33.56
CA TYR A 317 32.80 2.80 32.37
C TYR A 317 32.78 4.32 32.61
N GLU A 318 32.38 4.77 33.80
CA GLU A 318 32.24 6.20 34.15
C GLU A 318 33.52 6.81 34.78
N ARG A 319 34.70 6.33 34.37
CA ARG A 319 35.98 7.02 34.65
C ARG A 319 36.81 7.13 33.38
N LYS A 320 36.70 8.29 32.73
CA LYS A 320 37.79 8.87 31.97
C LYS A 320 37.84 10.36 32.29
N ASP A 321 38.80 10.69 33.14
CA ASP A 321 39.33 12.03 33.29
C ASP A 321 39.79 12.50 31.90
N ILE A 322 39.03 13.42 31.30
CA ILE A 322 39.45 14.20 30.14
C ILE A 322 39.88 15.55 30.73
N PRO A 323 41.15 15.95 30.60
CA PRO A 323 41.57 17.30 30.95
C PRO A 323 40.80 18.33 30.11
N GLN A 324 39.96 19.13 30.76
CA GLN A 324 39.48 20.40 30.22
C GLN A 324 40.67 21.36 30.17
N ASP A 325 41.18 21.64 28.97
CA ASP A 325 41.78 22.93 28.59
C ASP A 325 42.38 22.85 27.17
N GLN A 326 41.52 22.80 26.16
CA GLN A 326 41.87 23.17 24.79
C GLN A 326 40.59 23.72 24.11
N PRO A 327 40.50 25.02 23.77
CA PRO A 327 39.39 25.51 22.97
C PRO A 327 39.50 24.93 21.56
N TYR A 328 38.54 24.09 21.19
CA TYR A 328 38.44 23.54 19.84
C TYR A 328 38.26 24.69 18.84
N ARG A 329 39.34 25.01 18.11
CA ARG A 329 39.28 25.85 16.91
C ARG A 329 38.46 25.11 15.87
N ILE A 330 37.24 25.57 15.63
CA ILE A 330 36.45 25.19 14.46
C ILE A 330 37.18 25.78 13.25
N THR A 331 37.96 24.98 12.53
CA THR A 331 38.38 25.30 11.17
C THR A 331 37.17 25.12 10.26
N PRO A 332 36.66 26.19 9.61
CA PRO A 332 35.60 26.03 8.61
C PRO A 332 36.16 25.22 7.44
N ALA A 333 35.40 24.21 7.02
CA ALA A 333 35.67 23.46 5.82
C ALA A 333 35.77 24.41 4.61
N PRO A 334 36.72 24.19 3.67
CA PRO A 334 36.83 25.01 2.47
C PRO A 334 35.53 24.88 1.66
N GLN A 335 34.79 25.99 1.57
CA GLN A 335 33.69 26.14 0.64
C GLN A 335 34.26 26.05 -0.78
N THR A 336 34.05 24.91 -1.43
CA THR A 336 34.20 24.79 -2.87
C THR A 336 33.14 25.67 -3.52
N ARG A 337 33.58 26.85 -3.93
CA ARG A 337 32.84 27.84 -4.71
C ARG A 337 32.37 27.18 -6.03
N PRO A 338 31.06 27.05 -6.30
CA PRO A 338 30.60 26.68 -7.62
C PRO A 338 30.99 27.79 -8.60
N GLN A 339 31.71 27.42 -9.66
CA GLN A 339 32.02 28.27 -10.79
C GLN A 339 30.71 28.76 -11.43
N PRO A 340 30.63 30.02 -11.89
CA PRO A 340 29.45 30.54 -12.56
C PRO A 340 29.26 29.83 -13.89
N VAL A 341 28.13 29.15 -14.03
CA VAL A 341 27.68 28.56 -15.29
C VAL A 341 27.36 29.71 -16.24
N GLU A 342 28.07 29.72 -17.35
CA GLU A 342 27.97 30.66 -18.44
C GLU A 342 26.54 30.70 -19.02
N ASN A 343 25.99 31.91 -19.07
CA ASN A 343 24.65 32.23 -19.58
C ASN A 343 24.48 31.74 -21.03
N ARG A 344 23.67 30.70 -21.25
CA ARG A 344 23.04 30.46 -22.55
C ARG A 344 21.74 31.26 -22.65
N PRO A 345 21.54 32.06 -23.71
CA PRO A 345 20.30 32.82 -23.88
C PRO A 345 19.14 31.89 -24.21
N ASP A 346 18.08 32.03 -23.41
CA ASP A 346 16.81 31.33 -23.50
C ASP A 346 15.95 31.96 -24.62
N PRO A 347 15.66 31.27 -25.74
CA PRO A 347 14.93 31.86 -26.85
C PRO A 347 13.49 31.40 -26.77
N ARG A 348 12.68 31.96 -25.86
CA ARG A 348 11.23 31.74 -25.84
C ARG A 348 10.49 32.79 -25.01
N ALA A 349 10.49 34.02 -25.53
CA ALA A 349 9.49 35.01 -25.18
C ALA A 349 8.79 35.54 -26.44
N LEU A 350 7.46 35.44 -26.40
CA LEU A 350 6.44 36.22 -27.11
C LEU A 350 5.97 35.78 -28.51
N GLY A 351 4.63 35.72 -28.60
CA GLY A 351 3.88 35.62 -29.84
C GLY A 351 2.39 35.32 -29.62
N LYS A 352 1.67 36.14 -28.84
CA LYS A 352 0.20 36.14 -28.85
C LYS A 352 -0.27 36.76 -30.17
N ASN A 353 -0.95 35.98 -31.02
CA ASN A 353 -1.67 36.53 -32.17
C ASN A 353 -3.14 36.13 -32.09
N VAL A 354 -3.97 37.17 -31.91
CA VAL A 354 -5.43 37.17 -32.00
C VAL A 354 -5.78 37.31 -33.48
N VAL A 355 -6.51 36.35 -34.05
CA VAL A 355 -7.06 36.47 -35.41
C VAL A 355 -8.58 36.47 -35.32
N ASN A 356 -9.16 37.64 -35.60
CA ASN A 356 -10.57 37.82 -35.91
C ASN A 356 -10.86 37.19 -37.29
N LEU A 357 -11.82 36.25 -37.35
CA LEU A 357 -12.48 35.89 -38.60
C LEU A 357 -13.74 36.75 -38.75
N ARG A 358 -13.80 37.51 -39.85
CA ARG A 358 -15.00 38.14 -40.37
C ARG A 358 -15.37 37.42 -41.67
N GLU A 359 -16.67 37.28 -41.83
CA GLU A 359 -17.44 36.56 -42.86
C GLU A 359 -17.04 36.89 -44.30
N GLN A 360 -17.10 35.88 -45.17
CA GLN A 360 -17.72 35.93 -46.50
C GLN A 360 -18.35 34.58 -46.82
#